data_AF-A0A7D9EEH4-F1
#
_entry.id   AF-A0A7D9EEH4-F1
#
_cell.length_a   1.000
_cell.length_b   1.000
_cell.length_c   1.000
_cell.angle_alpha   90.00
_cell.angle_beta   90.00
_cell.angle_gamma   90.00
#
_symmetry.space_group_name_H-M   'P 1'
#
loop_
_entity.id
_entity.type
_entity.pdbx_description
1 polymer ?
#
loop_
_entity_poly.entity_id
_entity_poly.type
_entity_poly.pdbx_seq_one_letter_code
_entity_poly.pdbx_strand_id
1 'polypeptide(L)'
;MEEFCQMVVGFSDTLPALWELFPDRRSCSHENLAKDLLDSTYDAHNALGDVQMLHMLSSQFIGDQLLLRHSFSTSWFQEYTIFLEQKRANLQTFQPLLHSKAVSKGIADKMAASGLQYRHFLLAYQQEGNDGVSNVLMEKF
;
A
#
# COMPACT_ATOMS: atom_id res chain seq x y z
N MET A 1 12.96 14.07 -9.94
CA MET A 1 11.77 14.03 -9.06
C MET A 1 11.22 15.43 -8.81
N GLU A 2 12.07 16.41 -8.47
CA GLU A 2 11.66 17.80 -8.23
C GLU A 2 10.87 18.43 -9.41
N GLU A 3 11.37 18.30 -10.64
CA GLU A 3 10.68 18.83 -11.85
C GLU A 3 9.28 18.24 -12.05
N PHE A 4 9.11 16.95 -11.77
CA PHE A 4 7.79 16.30 -11.86
C PHE A 4 6.84 16.79 -10.76
N CYS A 5 7.34 16.98 -9.53
CA CYS A 5 6.56 17.51 -8.42
C CYS A 5 6.16 18.98 -8.59
N GLN A 6 6.79 19.72 -9.50
CA GLN A 6 6.34 21.06 -9.90
C GLN A 6 5.09 21.02 -10.78
N MET A 7 4.88 19.94 -11.52
CA MET A 7 3.75 19.78 -12.45
C MET A 7 2.62 18.93 -11.87
N VAL A 8 2.96 17.99 -10.97
CA VAL A 8 2.01 17.06 -10.36
C VAL A 8 1.99 17.30 -8.86
N VAL A 9 0.88 17.84 -8.36
CA VAL A 9 0.71 18.18 -6.94
C VAL A 9 0.29 16.98 -6.07
N GLY A 10 -0.24 15.94 -6.70
CA GLY A 10 -0.69 14.72 -6.02
C GLY A 10 -1.30 13.72 -6.99
N PHE A 11 -1.85 12.66 -6.41
CA PHE A 11 -2.49 11.56 -7.11
C PHE A 11 -3.83 11.25 -6.46
N SER A 12 -4.69 10.49 -7.14
CA SER A 12 -5.96 10.01 -6.56
C SER A 12 -6.12 8.53 -6.86
N ASP A 13 -6.60 7.77 -5.86
CA ASP A 13 -7.01 6.39 -6.06
C ASP A 13 -8.50 6.36 -6.43
N THR A 14 -8.79 5.92 -7.65
CA THR A 14 -10.17 5.83 -8.15
C THR A 14 -10.92 4.63 -7.60
N LEU A 15 -10.24 3.60 -7.12
CA LEU A 15 -10.90 2.37 -6.68
C LEU A 15 -11.78 2.60 -5.42
N PRO A 16 -11.29 3.27 -4.35
CA PRO A 16 -12.14 3.65 -3.22
C PRO A 16 -13.30 4.56 -3.64
N ALA A 17 -13.06 5.48 -4.57
CA ALA A 17 -14.09 6.37 -5.10
C ALA A 17 -15.22 5.60 -5.82
N LEU A 18 -14.85 4.60 -6.63
CA LEU A 18 -15.79 3.74 -7.36
C LEU A 18 -16.59 2.84 -6.42
N TRP A 19 -15.95 2.31 -5.36
CA TRP A 19 -16.66 1.55 -4.32
C TRP A 19 -17.69 2.41 -3.58
N GLU A 20 -17.37 3.69 -3.36
CA GLU A 20 -18.30 4.60 -2.72
C GLU A 20 -19.49 4.98 -3.63
N LEU A 21 -19.25 5.17 -4.93
CA LEU A 21 -20.32 5.44 -5.90
C LEU A 21 -21.23 4.25 -6.14
N PHE A 22 -20.66 3.04 -6.12
CA PHE A 22 -21.36 1.82 -6.48
C PHE A 22 -21.19 0.73 -5.39
N PRO A 23 -21.72 0.97 -4.17
CA PRO A 23 -21.46 0.12 -3.01
C PRO A 23 -21.99 -1.32 -3.16
N ASP A 24 -23.04 -1.52 -3.95
CA ASP A 24 -23.70 -2.82 -4.13
C ASP A 24 -22.99 -3.72 -5.17
N ARG A 25 -21.90 -3.24 -5.79
CA ARG A 25 -21.17 -4.04 -6.77
C ARG A 25 -20.47 -5.22 -6.11
N ARG A 26 -20.38 -6.32 -6.84
CA ARG A 26 -19.57 -7.48 -6.43
C ARG A 26 -18.10 -7.31 -6.78
N SER A 27 -17.80 -6.43 -7.74
CA SER A 27 -16.47 -6.20 -8.27
C SER A 27 -16.35 -4.79 -8.83
N CYS A 28 -15.24 -4.15 -8.47
CA CYS A 28 -14.76 -2.90 -9.07
C CYS A 28 -13.43 -3.13 -9.81
N SER A 29 -13.20 -4.34 -10.34
CA SER A 29 -12.07 -4.53 -11.28
C SER A 29 -12.32 -3.72 -12.54
N HIS A 30 -11.24 -3.26 -13.16
CA HIS A 30 -11.30 -2.33 -14.28
C HIS A 30 -12.10 -2.87 -15.48
N GLU A 31 -11.89 -4.14 -15.84
CA GLU A 31 -12.64 -4.82 -16.90
C GLU A 31 -14.14 -4.95 -16.59
N ASN A 32 -14.49 -5.27 -15.35
CA ASN A 32 -15.90 -5.38 -14.95
C ASN A 32 -16.59 -4.01 -14.95
N LEU A 33 -15.87 -2.95 -14.57
CA LEU A 33 -16.39 -1.59 -14.63
C LEU A 33 -16.60 -1.14 -16.07
N ALA A 34 -15.64 -1.39 -16.96
CA ALA A 34 -15.76 -1.08 -18.38
C ALA A 34 -16.97 -1.80 -19.00
N LYS A 35 -17.13 -3.09 -18.71
CA LYS A 35 -18.23 -3.89 -19.23
C LYS A 35 -19.58 -3.44 -18.67
N ASP A 36 -19.71 -3.32 -17.36
CA ASP A 36 -21.01 -3.09 -16.73
C ASP A 36 -21.49 -1.65 -16.83
N LEU A 37 -20.57 -0.67 -16.88
CA LEU A 37 -20.92 0.76 -16.88
C LEU A 37 -20.87 1.39 -18.27
N LEU A 38 -20.01 0.89 -19.17
CA LEU A 38 -19.80 1.45 -20.51
C LEU A 38 -20.18 0.48 -21.64
N ASP A 39 -20.63 -0.74 -21.32
CA ASP A 39 -20.88 -1.81 -22.30
C ASP A 39 -19.68 -2.05 -23.23
N SER A 40 -18.46 -1.95 -22.68
CA SER A 40 -17.22 -1.97 -23.43
C SER A 40 -16.23 -2.99 -22.87
N THR A 41 -15.41 -3.54 -23.76
CA THR A 41 -14.21 -4.31 -23.41
C THR A 41 -12.98 -3.64 -24.02
N TYR A 42 -11.81 -3.86 -23.43
CA TYR A 42 -10.55 -3.33 -23.93
C TYR A 42 -9.41 -4.32 -23.68
N ASP A 43 -8.24 -4.06 -24.26
CA ASP A 43 -7.02 -4.85 -24.02
C ASP A 43 -6.50 -4.58 -22.60
N ALA A 44 -7.07 -5.26 -21.61
CA ALA A 44 -6.66 -5.13 -20.21
C ALA A 44 -5.24 -5.65 -19.99
N HIS A 45 -4.52 -5.05 -19.05
CA HIS A 45 -3.08 -5.26 -18.82
C HIS A 45 -2.17 -4.64 -19.90
N ASN A 46 -2.75 -3.92 -20.88
CA ASN A 46 -2.03 -2.96 -21.69
C ASN A 46 -2.09 -1.57 -21.03
N ALA A 47 -0.93 -1.01 -20.67
CA ALA A 47 -0.88 0.25 -19.94
C ALA A 47 -1.60 1.42 -20.65
N LEU A 48 -1.55 1.50 -21.98
CA LEU A 48 -2.26 2.54 -22.72
C LEU A 48 -3.78 2.32 -22.66
N GLY A 49 -4.22 1.07 -22.88
CA GLY A 49 -5.63 0.69 -22.79
C GLY A 49 -6.20 0.93 -21.39
N ASP A 50 -5.44 0.57 -20.35
CA ASP A 50 -5.82 0.78 -18.95
C ASP A 50 -5.98 2.27 -18.63
N VAL A 51 -5.05 3.13 -19.08
CA VAL A 51 -5.14 4.58 -18.83
C VAL A 51 -6.31 5.21 -19.60
N GLN A 52 -6.54 4.81 -20.85
CA GLN A 52 -7.66 5.31 -21.64
C GLN A 52 -9.00 4.91 -21.02
N MET A 53 -9.15 3.64 -20.61
CA MET A 53 -10.35 3.17 -19.93
C MET A 53 -10.55 3.83 -18.57
N LEU A 54 -9.48 3.99 -17.78
CA LEU A 54 -9.54 4.69 -16.50
C LEU A 54 -10.02 6.13 -16.68
N HIS A 55 -9.52 6.83 -17.70
CA HIS A 55 -9.91 8.19 -18.00
C HIS A 55 -11.41 8.28 -18.39
N MET A 56 -11.91 7.36 -19.22
CA MET A 56 -13.34 7.33 -19.56
C MET A 56 -14.21 7.06 -18.32
N LEU A 57 -13.85 6.06 -17.52
CA LEU A 57 -14.57 5.73 -16.30
C LEU A 57 -14.56 6.88 -15.28
N SER A 58 -13.38 7.49 -15.05
CA SER A 58 -13.25 8.56 -14.06
C SER A 58 -13.96 9.84 -14.50
N SER A 59 -13.77 10.28 -15.74
CA SER A 59 -14.39 11.51 -16.26
C SER A 59 -15.92 11.42 -16.39
N GLN A 60 -16.47 10.22 -16.63
CA GLN A 60 -17.91 10.03 -16.78
C GLN A 60 -18.64 9.83 -15.45
N PHE A 61 -18.01 9.16 -14.48
CA PHE A 61 -18.72 8.73 -13.25
C PHE A 61 -18.21 9.36 -11.96
N ILE A 62 -16.95 9.82 -11.89
CA ILE A 62 -16.36 10.29 -10.64
C ILE A 62 -16.23 11.82 -10.66
N GLY A 63 -16.97 12.49 -9.77
CA GLY A 63 -16.84 13.94 -9.61
C GLY A 63 -15.56 14.36 -8.89
N ASP A 64 -15.06 15.56 -9.20
CA ASP A 64 -13.79 16.10 -8.67
C ASP A 64 -13.70 16.07 -7.14
N GLN A 65 -14.79 16.39 -6.42
CA GLN A 65 -14.80 16.36 -4.96
C GLN A 65 -14.57 14.96 -4.39
N LEU A 66 -15.12 13.95 -5.05
CA LEU A 66 -14.95 12.56 -4.65
C LEU A 66 -13.53 12.07 -4.96
N LEU A 67 -12.96 12.43 -6.12
CA LEU A 67 -11.56 12.17 -6.43
C LEU A 67 -10.61 12.80 -5.41
N LEU A 68 -10.83 14.09 -5.09
CA LEU A 68 -10.01 14.84 -4.14
C LEU A 68 -10.03 14.22 -2.73
N ARG A 69 -11.15 13.65 -2.29
CA ARG A 69 -11.22 12.97 -0.99
C ARG A 69 -10.33 11.72 -0.92
N HIS A 70 -10.14 11.04 -2.04
CA HIS A 70 -9.28 9.86 -2.16
C HIS A 70 -7.92 10.23 -2.78
N SER A 71 -7.51 11.49 -2.64
CA SER A 71 -6.23 12.00 -3.12
C SER A 71 -5.15 11.99 -2.05
N PHE A 72 -3.90 11.93 -2.50
CA PHE A 72 -2.71 12.02 -1.65
C PHE A 72 -1.62 12.84 -2.34
N SER A 73 -0.82 13.54 -1.56
CA SER A 73 0.23 14.43 -2.08
C SER A 73 1.41 13.64 -2.64
N THR A 74 2.22 14.31 -3.47
CA THR A 74 3.50 13.76 -3.91
C THR A 74 4.48 13.54 -2.75
N SER A 75 4.46 14.39 -1.73
CA SER A 75 5.28 14.20 -0.52
C SER A 75 4.91 12.92 0.23
N TRP A 76 3.60 12.67 0.42
CA TRP A 76 3.13 11.44 1.04
C TRP A 76 3.54 10.21 0.23
N PHE A 77 3.43 10.27 -1.10
CA PHE A 77 3.85 9.16 -1.97
C PHE A 77 5.34 8.85 -1.86
N GLN A 78 6.20 9.88 -1.76
CA GLN A 78 7.64 9.71 -1.55
C GLN A 78 7.93 9.08 -0.19
N GLU A 79 7.35 9.60 0.88
CA GLU A 79 7.50 9.04 2.23
C GLU A 79 7.03 7.59 2.29
N TYR A 80 5.88 7.29 1.67
CA TYR A 80 5.35 5.94 1.60
C TYR A 80 6.26 4.99 0.83
N THR A 81 6.87 5.44 -0.27
CA THR A 81 7.84 4.65 -1.04
C THR A 81 9.07 4.32 -0.19
N ILE A 82 9.63 5.31 0.51
CA ILE A 82 10.76 5.12 1.43
C ILE A 82 10.38 4.13 2.54
N PHE A 83 9.19 4.28 3.11
CA PHE A 83 8.66 3.37 4.12
C PHE A 83 8.58 1.92 3.59
N LEU A 84 8.08 1.71 2.36
CA LEU A 84 7.99 0.37 1.77
C LEU A 84 9.37 -0.27 1.54
N GLU A 85 10.35 0.53 1.13
CA GLU A 85 11.74 0.06 0.97
C GLU A 85 12.35 -0.33 2.31
N GLN A 86 12.20 0.50 3.34
CA GLN A 86 12.65 0.23 4.70
C GLN A 86 11.96 -1.00 5.28
N LYS A 87 10.63 -1.10 5.13
CA LYS A 87 9.85 -2.27 5.55
C LYS A 87 10.37 -3.54 4.87
N ARG A 88 10.65 -3.50 3.57
CA ARG A 88 11.20 -4.65 2.84
C ARG A 88 12.58 -5.05 3.37
N ALA A 89 13.47 -4.08 3.58
CA ALA A 89 14.81 -4.32 4.13
C ALA A 89 14.72 -4.90 5.56
N ASN A 90 13.85 -4.36 6.40
CA ASN A 90 13.59 -4.86 7.75
C ASN A 90 13.08 -6.30 7.73
N LEU A 91 12.12 -6.61 6.85
CA LEU A 91 11.55 -7.95 6.71
C LEU A 91 12.60 -9.00 6.30
N GLN A 92 13.58 -8.62 5.47
CA GLN A 92 14.69 -9.51 5.11
C GLN A 92 15.55 -9.90 6.33
N THR A 93 15.62 -9.06 7.36
CA THR A 93 16.38 -9.42 8.58
C THR A 93 15.69 -10.54 9.37
N PHE A 94 14.38 -10.75 9.20
CA PHE A 94 13.61 -11.77 9.91
C PHE A 94 13.57 -13.14 9.24
N GLN A 95 14.29 -13.35 8.13
CA GLN A 95 14.34 -14.65 7.45
C GLN A 95 14.71 -15.82 8.38
N PRO A 96 15.68 -15.71 9.31
CA PRO A 96 15.96 -16.80 10.25
C PRO A 96 14.76 -17.20 11.10
N LEU A 97 13.97 -16.23 11.58
CA LEU A 97 12.77 -16.47 12.39
C LEU A 97 11.61 -17.06 11.58
N LEU A 98 11.49 -16.65 10.32
CA LEU A 98 10.50 -17.21 9.39
C LEU A 98 10.83 -18.66 9.03
N HIS A 99 12.10 -18.95 8.71
CA HIS A 99 12.55 -20.29 8.37
C HIS A 99 12.44 -21.26 9.54
N SER A 100 12.75 -20.81 10.77
CA SER A 100 12.56 -21.61 11.99
C SER A 100 11.10 -21.73 12.43
N LYS A 101 10.18 -21.03 11.76
CA LYS A 101 8.75 -20.93 12.12
C LYS A 101 8.51 -20.36 13.53
N ALA A 102 9.47 -19.60 14.06
CA ALA A 102 9.31 -18.90 15.33
C ALA A 102 8.27 -17.77 15.21
N VAL A 103 8.11 -17.18 14.02
CA VAL A 103 7.09 -16.17 13.72
C VAL A 103 6.41 -16.47 12.39
N SER A 104 5.14 -16.06 12.26
CA SER A 104 4.44 -16.12 10.98
C SER A 104 4.86 -14.96 10.08
N LYS A 105 4.61 -15.07 8.76
CA LYS A 105 4.85 -14.00 7.80
C LYS A 105 4.11 -12.71 8.16
N GLY A 106 2.86 -12.82 8.64
CA GLY A 106 2.07 -11.67 9.06
C GLY A 106 2.65 -10.94 10.27
N ILE A 107 3.19 -11.68 11.24
CA ILE A 107 3.86 -11.07 12.40
C ILE A 107 5.19 -10.42 11.99
N ALA A 108 6.00 -11.09 11.16
CA ALA A 108 7.22 -10.49 10.63
C ALA A 108 6.97 -9.22 9.81
N ASP A 109 5.88 -9.18 9.05
CA ASP A 109 5.48 -8.01 8.27
C ASP A 109 5.10 -6.82 9.18
N LYS A 110 4.36 -7.07 10.27
CA LYS A 110 4.05 -6.06 11.29
C LYS A 110 5.31 -5.53 11.97
N MET A 111 6.19 -6.42 12.44
CA MET A 111 7.46 -6.01 13.07
C MET A 111 8.30 -5.15 12.12
N ALA A 112 8.42 -5.57 10.86
CA ALA A 112 9.16 -4.83 9.84
C ALA A 112 8.55 -3.45 9.56
N ALA A 113 7.21 -3.37 9.50
CA ALA A 113 6.47 -2.12 9.35
C ALA A 113 6.65 -1.18 10.56
N SER A 114 6.83 -1.72 11.77
CA SER A 114 7.17 -0.94 12.98
C SER A 114 8.64 -0.51 13.04
N GLY A 115 9.43 -0.74 11.99
CA GLY A 115 10.85 -0.38 11.96
C GLY A 115 11.78 -1.38 12.66
N LEU A 116 11.26 -2.51 13.16
CA LEU A 116 12.08 -3.50 13.85
C LEU A 116 12.92 -4.30 12.86
N GLN A 117 14.12 -4.66 13.31
CA GLN A 117 15.05 -5.53 12.61
C GLN A 117 15.53 -6.61 13.58
N TYR A 118 15.97 -7.76 13.05
CA TYR A 118 16.50 -8.87 13.85
C TYR A 118 17.62 -8.44 14.82
N ARG A 119 18.46 -7.47 14.43
CA ARG A 119 19.50 -6.91 15.30
C ARG A 119 18.97 -6.27 16.59
N HIS A 120 17.76 -5.71 16.57
CA HIS A 120 17.15 -5.12 17.76
C HIS A 120 16.81 -6.20 18.78
N PHE A 121 16.38 -7.38 18.33
CA PHE A 121 16.15 -8.55 19.18
C PHE A 121 17.44 -9.11 19.75
N LEU A 122 18.49 -9.21 18.91
CA LEU A 122 19.81 -9.65 19.38
C LEU A 122 20.35 -8.72 20.47
N LEU A 123 20.26 -7.41 20.27
CA LEU A 123 20.71 -6.42 21.25
C LEU A 123 19.90 -6.52 22.56
N ALA A 124 18.57 -6.59 22.46
CA ALA A 124 17.71 -6.69 23.63
C ALA A 124 17.96 -8.00 24.41
N TYR A 125 18.17 -9.11 23.71
CA TYR A 125 18.53 -10.38 24.33
C TYR A 125 19.89 -10.34 25.02
N GLN A 126 20.87 -9.65 24.45
CA GLN A 126 22.18 -9.47 25.07
C GLN A 126 22.12 -8.65 26.36
N GLN A 127 21.17 -7.70 26.45
CA GLN A 127 21.04 -6.80 27.59
C GLN A 127 20.23 -7.41 28.74
N GLU A 128 19.07 -8.00 28.44
CA GLU A 128 18.10 -8.45 29.45
C GLU A 128 17.52 -9.84 29.14
N GLY A 129 18.17 -10.60 28.25
CA GLY A 129 17.70 -11.93 27.87
C GLY A 129 16.28 -11.91 27.28
N ASN A 130 15.45 -12.84 27.71
CA ASN A 130 14.07 -12.95 27.23
C ASN A 130 13.21 -11.73 27.59
N ASP A 131 13.47 -11.10 28.75
CA ASP A 131 12.71 -9.94 29.21
C ASP A 131 12.93 -8.74 28.28
N GLY A 132 14.18 -8.53 27.84
CA GLY A 132 14.51 -7.50 26.85
C GLY A 132 13.78 -7.71 25.53
N VAL A 133 13.76 -8.95 25.03
CA VAL A 133 13.02 -9.30 23.81
C VAL A 133 11.51 -9.06 23.97
N SER A 134 10.95 -9.45 25.12
CA SER A 134 9.54 -9.21 25.44
C SER A 134 9.22 -7.72 25.46
N ASN A 135 10.09 -6.90 26.06
CA ASN A 135 9.95 -5.44 26.13
C ASN A 135 9.93 -4.78 24.74
N VAL A 136 10.75 -5.26 23.79
CA VAL A 136 10.74 -4.77 22.39
C VAL A 136 9.43 -5.11 21.66
N LEU A 137 8.82 -6.23 21.99
CA LEU A 137 7.58 -6.70 21.36
C LEU A 137 6.32 -6.11 21.99
N MET A 138 6.42 -5.52 23.18
CA MET A 138 5.29 -4.89 23.84
C MET A 138 4.98 -3.52 23.24
N GLU A 139 3.73 -3.33 22.86
CA GLU A 139 3.18 -2.02 22.54
C GLU A 139 3.03 -1.23 23.85
N LYS A 140 3.61 -0.02 23.92
CA LYS A 140 3.35 0.90 25.04
C LYS A 140 1.98 1.53 24.80
N PHE A 141 0.97 1.06 25.53
CA PHE A 141 -0.33 1.71 25.63
C PHE A 141 -0.27 2.94 26.55
#